data_AF-A0A453DL99-F1
#
_entry.id   AF-A0A453DL99-F1
#
_cell.length_a   1.000
_cell.length_b   1.000
_cell.length_c   1.000
_cell.angle_alpha   90.00
_cell.angle_beta   90.00
_cell.angle_gamma   90.00
#
_symmetry.space_group_name_H-M   'P 1'
#
loop_
_entity.id
_entity.type
_entity.pdbx_description
1 polymer ?
#
loop_
_entity_poly.entity_id
_entity_poly.type
_entity_poly.pdbx_seq_one_letter_code
_entity_poly.pdbx_strand_id
1 'polypeptide(L)'
;MQALYMAMDQYLQGLFVLVKDPSADVRKLVCSAWVQLIEVRPSILEPHLKNVTELILQANKDSDDEVALEACEFWSAYCDVSMPPEGLREFLPRLIPTLVSNMVYTDDDESLADAEEDESFPDRDQDLKPRFHASRLHGSENGEEDDDDDAVNAWNLRKCSAAGLDVLSNVFGDDILPTLMPLIQQNLARTDDESWKEREAAVLSIGAIAEGCITGLYPHLPQMVAFLIPLLDDKFPLIRSITCWTLSRYSKFIVQ
;
A
#
# COMPACT_ATOMS: atom_id res chain seq x y z
N MET A 1 33.33 4.19 -5.84
CA MET A 1 32.86 3.79 -4.49
C MET A 1 33.47 4.62 -3.36
N GLN A 2 34.78 4.90 -3.34
CA GLN A 2 35.44 5.57 -2.20
C GLN A 2 35.09 7.08 -2.05
N ALA A 3 34.78 7.80 -3.13
CA ALA A 3 34.47 9.23 -3.08
C ALA A 3 33.13 9.56 -2.39
N LEU A 4 32.06 8.80 -2.66
CA LEU A 4 30.75 9.01 -2.00
C LEU A 4 30.82 8.67 -0.50
N TYR A 5 31.61 7.66 -0.12
CA TYR A 5 31.85 7.33 1.28
C TYR A 5 32.53 8.50 2.02
N MET A 6 33.47 9.19 1.38
CA MET A 6 34.15 10.34 1.96
C MET A 6 33.26 11.59 2.05
N ALA A 7 32.21 11.67 1.23
CA ALA A 7 31.28 12.78 1.18
C ALA A 7 29.89 12.44 1.76
N MET A 8 29.73 11.28 2.41
CA MET A 8 28.41 10.80 2.82
C MET A 8 27.76 11.76 3.81
N ASP A 9 28.49 12.24 4.81
CA ASP A 9 27.95 13.18 5.80
C ASP A 9 27.42 14.45 5.13
N GLN A 10 28.11 14.94 4.09
CA GLN A 10 27.68 16.09 3.30
C GLN A 10 26.44 15.77 2.45
N TYR A 11 26.36 14.57 1.89
CA TYR A 11 25.20 14.11 1.14
C TYR A 11 23.96 14.02 2.03
N LEU A 12 24.06 13.35 3.18
CA LEU A 12 22.98 13.25 4.17
C LEU A 12 22.53 14.63 4.66
N GLN A 13 23.49 15.52 4.96
CA GLN A 13 23.18 16.90 5.34
C GLN A 13 22.44 17.64 4.22
N GLY A 14 22.84 17.45 2.96
CA GLY A 14 22.14 17.99 1.81
C GLY A 14 20.69 17.51 1.72
N LEU A 15 20.45 16.21 1.87
CA LEU A 15 19.10 15.63 1.86
C LEU A 15 18.22 16.21 2.99
N PHE A 16 18.77 16.35 4.21
CA PHE A 16 18.04 16.96 5.32
C PHE A 16 17.65 18.42 5.08
N VAL A 17 18.45 19.18 4.32
CA VAL A 17 18.11 20.56 3.95
C VAL A 17 17.04 20.57 2.86
N LEU A 18 17.19 19.72 1.84
CA LEU A 18 16.34 19.72 0.65
C LEU A 18 14.94 19.14 0.87
N VAL A 19 14.66 18.48 2.00
CA VAL A 19 13.30 17.99 2.27
C VAL A 19 12.25 19.11 2.34
N LYS A 20 12.66 20.34 2.68
CA LYS A 20 11.75 21.50 2.75
C LYS A 20 11.79 22.35 1.48
N ASP A 21 12.35 21.82 0.39
CA ASP A 21 12.43 22.55 -0.87
C ASP A 21 11.01 22.85 -1.39
N PRO A 22 10.75 24.07 -1.90
CA PRO A 22 9.44 24.41 -2.47
C PRO A 22 9.05 23.55 -3.67
N SER A 23 10.01 22.97 -4.42
CA SER A 23 9.74 22.11 -5.57
C SER A 23 9.38 20.68 -5.13
N ALA A 24 8.22 20.19 -5.59
CA ALA A 24 7.80 18.81 -5.38
C ALA A 24 8.80 17.82 -6.01
N ASP A 25 9.30 18.10 -7.21
CA ASP A 25 10.32 17.28 -7.88
C ASP A 25 11.57 17.07 -7.01
N VAL A 26 12.02 18.13 -6.32
CA VAL A 26 13.17 18.04 -5.41
C VAL A 26 12.83 17.17 -4.20
N ARG A 27 11.66 17.38 -3.57
CA ARG A 27 11.23 16.57 -2.40
C ARG A 27 11.04 15.10 -2.77
N LYS A 28 10.51 14.82 -3.96
CA LYS A 28 10.35 13.49 -4.54
C LYS A 28 11.71 12.78 -4.64
N LEU A 29 12.70 13.44 -5.25
CA LEU A 29 14.06 12.90 -5.36
C LEU A 29 14.75 12.73 -4.00
N VAL A 30 14.44 13.57 -3.01
CA VAL A 30 14.93 13.40 -1.64
C VAL A 30 14.34 12.13 -1.00
N CYS A 31 13.05 11.86 -1.18
CA CYS A 31 12.41 10.64 -0.68
C CYS A 31 13.02 9.40 -1.34
N SER A 32 13.12 9.39 -2.67
CA SER A 32 13.75 8.31 -3.44
C SER A 32 15.20 8.05 -2.98
N ALA A 33 15.96 9.11 -2.68
CA ALA A 33 17.31 8.98 -2.14
C ALA A 33 17.34 8.27 -0.78
N TRP A 34 16.38 8.54 0.12
CA TRP A 34 16.28 7.85 1.41
C TRP A 34 15.90 6.37 1.24
N VAL A 35 15.00 6.06 0.31
CA VAL A 35 14.61 4.68 -0.05
C VAL A 35 15.85 3.92 -0.55
N GLN A 36 16.55 4.45 -1.56
CA GLN A 36 17.75 3.80 -2.10
C GLN A 36 18.86 3.65 -1.05
N LEU A 37 19.02 4.63 -0.15
CA LEU A 37 20.01 4.55 0.93
C LEU A 37 19.71 3.43 1.92
N ILE A 38 18.45 3.21 2.30
CA ILE A 38 18.09 2.13 3.23
C ILE A 38 18.26 0.75 2.59
N GLU A 39 17.98 0.64 1.29
CA GLU A 39 18.14 -0.61 0.53
C GLU A 39 19.61 -0.99 0.34
N VAL A 40 20.42 -0.03 -0.10
CA VAL A 40 21.81 -0.29 -0.49
C VAL A 40 22.73 -0.28 0.74
N ARG A 41 22.43 0.54 1.75
CA ARG A 41 23.32 0.73 2.90
C ARG A 41 22.60 1.12 4.19
N PRO A 42 21.81 0.22 4.77
CA PRO A 42 21.03 0.49 5.98
C PRO A 42 21.88 0.98 7.17
N SER A 43 23.10 0.45 7.31
CA SER A 43 24.01 0.77 8.43
C SER A 43 24.36 2.27 8.54
N ILE A 44 24.26 3.02 7.43
CA ILE A 44 24.59 4.45 7.43
C ILE A 44 23.43 5.30 7.97
N LEU A 45 22.22 4.76 7.91
CA LEU A 45 21.03 5.43 8.41
C LEU A 45 20.81 5.16 9.89
N GLU A 46 21.36 4.09 10.47
CA GLU A 46 21.20 3.75 11.90
C GLU A 46 21.37 4.96 12.85
N PRO A 47 22.42 5.82 12.73
CA PRO A 47 22.59 6.96 13.63
C PRO A 47 21.55 8.07 13.43
N HIS A 48 20.90 8.10 12.27
CA HIS A 48 19.96 9.14 11.83
C HIS A 48 18.51 8.63 11.73
N LEU A 49 18.28 7.36 12.01
CA LEU A 49 17.07 6.64 11.64
C LEU A 49 15.80 7.29 12.17
N LYS A 50 15.84 7.76 13.41
CA LYS A 50 14.71 8.49 14.03
C LYS A 50 14.35 9.76 13.26
N ASN A 51 15.36 10.53 12.84
CA ASN A 51 15.14 11.77 12.08
C ASN A 51 14.65 11.48 10.66
N VAL A 52 15.22 10.46 10.02
CA VAL A 52 14.77 10.02 8.68
C VAL A 52 13.34 9.52 8.75
N THR A 53 12.99 8.69 9.74
CA THR A 53 11.63 8.17 9.92
C THR A 53 10.62 9.30 10.14
N GLU A 54 10.95 10.28 10.99
CA GLU A 54 10.09 11.46 11.21
C GLU A 54 9.90 12.27 9.92
N LEU A 55 10.97 12.43 9.15
CA LEU A 55 10.97 13.16 7.88
C LEU A 55 10.11 12.46 6.83
N ILE A 56 10.34 11.16 6.61
CA ILE A 56 9.58 10.35 5.66
C ILE A 56 8.10 10.32 6.06
N LEU A 57 7.79 10.19 7.35
CA LEU A 57 6.41 10.23 7.83
C LEU A 57 5.72 11.58 7.58
N GLN A 58 6.46 12.68 7.58
CA GLN A 58 5.93 14.00 7.18
C GLN A 58 5.73 14.08 5.66
N ALA A 59 6.69 13.59 4.87
CA ALA A 59 6.61 13.56 3.41
C ALA A 59 5.51 12.63 2.90
N ASN A 60 5.16 11.58 3.64
CA ASN A 60 4.06 10.67 3.31
C ASN A 60 2.67 11.34 3.47
N LYS A 61 2.64 12.59 3.94
CA LYS A 61 1.48 13.49 4.00
C LYS A 61 1.69 14.75 3.17
N ASP A 62 2.62 14.73 2.22
CA ASP A 62 2.83 15.86 1.31
C ASP A 62 1.55 16.12 0.50
N SER A 63 1.36 17.36 0.06
CA SER A 63 0.24 17.74 -0.79
C SER A 63 0.38 17.23 -2.22
N ASP A 64 1.59 16.83 -2.59
CA ASP A 64 1.91 16.23 -3.88
C ASP A 64 1.95 14.70 -3.74
N ASP A 65 1.06 14.00 -4.46
CA ASP A 65 0.89 12.55 -4.33
C ASP A 65 2.11 11.76 -4.79
N GLU A 66 2.92 12.29 -5.71
CA GLU A 66 4.17 11.62 -6.12
C GLU A 66 5.23 11.70 -5.03
N VAL A 67 5.31 12.83 -4.31
CA VAL A 67 6.19 12.95 -3.13
C VAL A 67 5.72 12.01 -2.03
N ALA A 68 4.40 11.96 -1.77
CA ALA A 68 3.84 11.07 -0.78
C ALA A 68 4.04 9.59 -1.14
N LEU A 69 3.95 9.23 -2.42
CA LEU A 69 4.21 7.89 -2.96
C LEU A 69 5.66 7.48 -2.72
N GLU A 70 6.64 8.27 -3.16
CA GLU A 70 8.07 7.96 -2.95
C GLU A 70 8.43 7.85 -1.47
N ALA A 71 7.82 8.67 -0.61
CA ALA A 71 7.99 8.54 0.83
C ALA A 71 7.37 7.23 1.37
N CYS A 72 6.27 6.76 0.79
CA CYS A 72 5.59 5.54 1.20
C CYS A 72 6.44 4.28 0.96
N GLU A 73 7.23 4.26 -0.12
CA GLU A 73 8.07 3.11 -0.47
C GLU A 73 9.13 2.79 0.60
N PHE A 74 9.52 3.80 1.39
CA PHE A 74 10.49 3.63 2.48
C PHE A 74 10.06 2.58 3.50
N TRP A 75 8.76 2.40 3.76
CA TRP A 75 8.28 1.46 4.76
C TRP A 75 8.49 0.00 4.35
N SER A 76 8.21 -0.32 3.09
CA SER A 76 8.51 -1.63 2.52
C SER A 76 10.01 -1.86 2.47
N ALA A 77 10.77 -0.89 1.94
CA ALA A 77 12.22 -0.97 1.87
C ALA A 77 12.89 -1.20 3.24
N TYR A 78 12.44 -0.49 4.28
CA TYR A 78 12.89 -0.67 5.67
C TYR A 78 12.74 -2.12 6.14
N CYS A 79 11.57 -2.71 5.87
CA CYS A 79 11.24 -4.06 6.32
C CYS A 79 11.93 -5.14 5.47
N ASP A 80 12.07 -4.91 4.16
CA ASP A 80 12.71 -5.84 3.23
C ASP A 80 14.20 -6.04 3.54
N VAL A 81 14.90 -4.96 3.95
CA VAL A 81 16.28 -5.08 4.45
C VAL A 81 16.37 -5.54 5.92
N SER A 82 15.24 -5.91 6.54
CA SER A 82 15.15 -6.41 7.91
C SER A 82 15.77 -5.47 8.95
N MET A 83 15.55 -4.16 8.80
CA MET A 83 15.98 -3.18 9.79
C MET A 83 15.29 -3.43 11.16
N PRO A 84 15.94 -3.06 12.29
CA PRO A 84 15.39 -3.34 13.62
C PRO A 84 13.97 -2.80 13.80
N PRO A 85 12.94 -3.62 14.08
CA PRO A 85 11.55 -3.15 14.19
C PRO A 85 11.34 -2.06 15.24
N GLU A 86 12.21 -1.99 16.25
CA GLU A 86 12.21 -0.96 17.30
C GLU A 86 12.33 0.45 16.73
N GLY A 87 13.00 0.62 15.57
CA GLY A 87 13.15 1.91 14.91
C GLY A 87 11.84 2.50 14.39
N LEU A 88 10.82 1.67 14.11
CA LEU A 88 9.49 2.13 13.70
C LEU A 88 8.45 2.06 14.84
N ARG A 89 8.70 1.30 15.91
CA ARG A 89 7.70 1.02 16.96
C ARG A 89 7.10 2.29 17.59
N GLU A 90 7.91 3.33 17.85
CA GLU A 90 7.41 4.59 18.40
C GLU A 90 6.58 5.42 17.40
N PHE A 91 6.71 5.13 16.11
CA PHE A 91 6.04 5.85 15.02
C PHE A 91 4.76 5.18 14.55
N LEU A 92 4.54 3.88 14.86
CA LEU A 92 3.34 3.14 14.48
C LEU A 92 2.01 3.88 14.77
N PRO A 93 1.82 4.56 15.93
CA PRO A 93 0.59 5.30 16.20
C PRO A 93 0.30 6.44 15.22
N ARG A 94 1.31 6.93 14.48
CA ARG A 94 1.17 7.97 13.45
C ARG A 94 1.27 7.40 12.04
N LEU A 95 2.11 6.38 11.85
CA LEU A 95 2.32 5.73 10.56
C LEU A 95 1.06 4.98 10.12
N ILE A 96 0.48 4.14 10.98
CA ILE A 96 -0.71 3.34 10.65
C ILE A 96 -1.88 4.23 10.18
N PRO A 97 -2.29 5.30 10.89
CA PRO A 97 -3.33 6.19 10.38
C PRO A 97 -2.98 6.87 9.05
N THR A 98 -1.69 7.13 8.80
CA THR A 98 -1.25 7.76 7.55
C THR A 98 -1.43 6.79 6.39
N LEU A 99 -0.98 5.54 6.51
CA LEU A 99 -1.18 4.52 5.49
C LEU A 99 -2.67 4.26 5.24
N VAL A 100 -3.49 4.18 6.30
CA VAL A 100 -4.94 4.00 6.17
C VAL A 100 -5.61 5.18 5.45
N SER A 101 -5.20 6.41 5.74
CA SER A 101 -5.71 7.59 5.03
C SER A 101 -5.31 7.61 3.56
N ASN A 102 -4.06 7.23 3.26
CA ASN A 102 -3.52 7.21 1.90
C ASN A 102 -4.06 6.04 1.06
N MET A 103 -4.66 5.04 1.70
CA MET A 103 -5.39 3.98 1.00
C MET A 103 -6.77 4.42 0.50
N VAL A 104 -7.32 5.58 0.90
CA VAL A 104 -8.63 6.05 0.41
C VAL A 104 -8.49 6.50 -1.04
N TYR A 105 -9.42 6.11 -1.91
CA TYR A 105 -9.47 6.59 -3.29
C TYR A 105 -9.51 8.13 -3.34
N THR A 106 -8.74 8.74 -4.24
CA THR A 106 -8.91 10.16 -4.57
C THR A 106 -10.08 10.32 -5.55
N ASP A 107 -10.55 11.54 -5.81
CA ASP A 107 -11.66 11.77 -6.75
C ASP A 107 -11.24 11.64 -8.22
N ASP A 108 -9.95 11.72 -8.49
CA ASP A 108 -9.31 11.64 -9.80
C ASP A 108 -8.62 10.28 -10.05
N ASP A 109 -8.82 9.28 -9.18
CA ASP A 109 -8.28 7.94 -9.39
C ASP A 109 -8.92 7.29 -10.62
N GLU A 110 -8.09 6.89 -11.58
CA GLU A 110 -8.52 6.33 -12.88
C GLU A 110 -9.41 5.09 -12.71
N SER A 111 -9.18 4.28 -11.67
CA SER A 111 -10.00 3.09 -11.41
C SER A 111 -11.46 3.40 -11.05
N LEU A 112 -11.75 4.64 -10.65
CA LEU A 112 -13.12 5.11 -10.47
C LEU A 112 -13.85 5.26 -11.82
N ALA A 113 -13.16 5.80 -12.82
CA ALA A 113 -13.73 5.99 -14.16
C ALA A 113 -14.04 4.62 -14.80
N ASP A 114 -13.11 3.68 -14.71
CA ASP A 114 -13.28 2.33 -15.24
C ASP A 114 -14.48 1.60 -14.59
N ALA A 115 -14.61 1.71 -13.27
CA ALA A 115 -15.71 1.08 -12.53
C ALA A 115 -17.09 1.65 -12.90
N GLU A 116 -17.17 2.91 -13.31
CA GLU A 116 -18.42 3.52 -13.80
C GLU A 116 -18.75 3.09 -15.25
N GLU A 117 -17.71 2.88 -16.08
CA GLU A 117 -17.87 2.47 -17.48
C GLU A 117 -18.21 0.98 -17.64
N ASP A 118 -17.60 0.11 -16.84
CA ASP A 118 -17.74 -1.36 -16.89
C ASP A 118 -19.16 -1.84 -16.53
N GLU A 119 -19.89 -1.15 -15.64
CA GLU A 119 -21.29 -1.50 -15.35
C GLU A 119 -22.23 -1.30 -16.54
N SER A 120 -21.83 -0.50 -17.54
CA SER A 120 -22.74 -0.02 -18.59
C SER A 120 -22.73 -0.87 -19.87
N PHE A 121 -21.74 -1.74 -20.08
CA PHE A 121 -21.58 -2.47 -21.33
C PHE A 121 -21.10 -3.92 -21.13
N PRO A 122 -21.73 -4.91 -21.80
CA PRO A 122 -21.19 -6.26 -21.82
C PRO A 122 -19.84 -6.31 -22.56
N ASP A 123 -18.91 -7.12 -22.04
CA ASP A 123 -17.60 -7.39 -22.65
C ASP A 123 -17.75 -7.64 -24.15
N ARG A 124 -16.94 -6.93 -24.95
CA ARG A 124 -16.83 -7.19 -26.38
C ARG A 124 -15.95 -8.42 -26.57
N ASP A 125 -16.16 -9.13 -27.68
CA ASP A 125 -15.29 -10.26 -28.06
C ASP A 125 -13.80 -9.86 -28.18
N GLN A 126 -13.50 -8.57 -28.31
CA GLN A 126 -12.15 -7.99 -28.37
C GLN A 126 -11.52 -7.79 -26.98
N ASP A 127 -12.33 -7.69 -25.91
CA ASP A 127 -11.86 -7.50 -24.53
C ASP A 127 -11.47 -8.86 -23.90
N LEU A 128 -11.91 -9.97 -24.51
CA LEU A 128 -11.52 -11.32 -24.13
C LEU A 128 -10.08 -11.62 -24.58
N LYS A 129 -9.12 -11.49 -23.66
CA LYS A 129 -7.73 -11.89 -23.92
C LYS A 129 -7.66 -13.31 -24.51
N PRO A 130 -6.93 -13.53 -25.62
CA PRO A 130 -6.80 -14.85 -26.23
C PRO A 130 -6.22 -15.85 -25.22
N ARG A 131 -7.05 -16.80 -24.76
CA ARG A 131 -6.57 -17.90 -23.92
C ARG A 131 -5.85 -18.92 -24.80
N PHE A 132 -4.54 -18.77 -24.97
CA PHE A 132 -3.73 -19.82 -25.55
C PHE A 132 -3.59 -20.98 -24.56
N HIS A 133 -4.18 -22.12 -24.88
CA HIS A 133 -3.91 -23.36 -24.16
C HIS A 133 -2.45 -23.76 -24.38
N ALA A 134 -1.57 -23.42 -23.44
CA ALA A 134 -0.20 -23.94 -23.43
C ALA A 134 -0.26 -25.46 -23.16
N SER A 135 -0.05 -26.27 -24.20
CA SER A 135 0.30 -27.68 -24.04
C SER A 135 1.66 -27.75 -23.35
N ARG A 136 1.80 -28.61 -22.34
CA ARG A 136 3.00 -28.73 -21.47
C ARG A 136 4.28 -29.23 -22.19
N LEU A 137 4.39 -29.13 -23.51
CA LEU A 137 5.59 -29.50 -24.26
C LEU A 137 5.96 -28.42 -25.30
N HIS A 138 7.17 -27.89 -25.14
CA HIS A 138 7.94 -27.04 -26.06
C HIS A 138 7.61 -25.55 -26.13
N GLY A 139 8.61 -24.76 -25.74
CA GLY A 139 8.59 -23.30 -25.81
C GLY A 139 8.90 -22.74 -27.19
N SER A 140 8.48 -21.50 -27.37
CA SER A 140 9.15 -20.46 -28.15
C SER A 140 8.64 -19.12 -27.64
N GLU A 141 9.58 -18.21 -27.40
CA GLU A 141 9.38 -16.81 -27.03
C GLU A 141 8.75 -15.98 -28.17
N ASN A 142 8.34 -14.78 -27.77
CA ASN A 142 8.03 -13.55 -28.52
C ASN A 142 6.56 -13.23 -28.77
N GLY A 143 6.08 -12.29 -27.94
CA GLY A 143 4.87 -11.50 -28.10
C GLY A 143 4.97 -10.29 -27.17
N GLU A 144 5.96 -9.42 -27.40
CA GLU A 144 5.89 -8.03 -26.98
C GLU A 144 4.87 -7.33 -27.90
N GLU A 145 4.01 -6.49 -27.31
CA GLU A 145 3.05 -5.51 -27.89
C GLU A 145 1.61 -5.71 -27.35
N ASP A 146 1.30 -5.08 -26.21
CA ASP A 146 0.15 -4.17 -26.03
C ASP A 146 0.19 -3.57 -24.59
N ASP A 147 1.01 -2.53 -24.41
CA ASP A 147 1.20 -1.76 -23.15
C ASP A 147 0.18 -0.60 -23.01
N ASP A 148 -0.99 -0.69 -23.64
CA ASP A 148 -2.10 0.28 -23.43
C ASP A 148 -3.06 -0.16 -22.30
N ASP A 149 -2.80 -1.33 -21.68
CA ASP A 149 -3.60 -1.97 -20.61
C ASP A 149 -3.02 -1.69 -19.19
N ASP A 150 -2.00 -0.84 -19.09
CA ASP A 150 -1.20 -0.65 -17.87
C ASP A 150 -1.66 0.52 -16.96
N ALA A 151 -2.63 1.33 -17.40
CA ALA A 151 -3.17 2.43 -16.57
C ALA A 151 -3.84 1.90 -15.29
N VAL A 152 -4.69 0.87 -15.40
CA VAL A 152 -5.38 0.24 -14.25
C VAL A 152 -4.39 -0.43 -13.28
N ASN A 153 -3.23 -0.87 -13.80
CA ASN A 153 -2.16 -1.47 -13.02
C ASN A 153 -1.13 -0.47 -12.49
N ALA A 154 -1.21 0.82 -12.87
CA ALA A 154 -0.25 1.83 -12.47
C ALA A 154 -0.06 1.85 -10.94
N TRP A 155 1.20 1.81 -10.51
CA TRP A 155 1.56 1.86 -9.10
C TRP A 155 1.27 3.26 -8.56
N ASN A 156 0.48 3.35 -7.49
CA ASN A 156 0.04 4.62 -6.92
C ASN A 156 0.12 4.60 -5.39
N LEU A 157 -0.07 5.77 -4.76
CA LEU A 157 0.04 5.96 -3.31
C LEU A 157 -0.84 5.00 -2.52
N ARG A 158 -2.05 4.74 -3.01
CA ARG A 158 -3.00 3.81 -2.40
C ARG A 158 -2.47 2.37 -2.38
N LYS A 159 -2.01 1.86 -3.53
CA LYS A 159 -1.41 0.52 -3.65
C LYS A 159 -0.14 0.40 -2.80
N CYS A 160 0.71 1.42 -2.82
CA CYS A 160 1.92 1.47 -1.99
C CYS A 160 1.60 1.47 -0.49
N SER A 161 0.58 2.21 -0.07
CA SER A 161 0.17 2.27 1.35
C SER A 161 -0.40 0.94 1.84
N ALA A 162 -1.15 0.23 1.00
CA ALA A 162 -1.64 -1.11 1.30
C ALA A 162 -0.49 -2.13 1.42
N ALA A 163 0.48 -2.08 0.50
CA ALA A 163 1.66 -2.93 0.55
C ALA A 163 2.51 -2.62 1.81
N GLY A 164 2.71 -1.35 2.13
CA GLY A 164 3.40 -0.94 3.36
C GLY A 164 2.68 -1.46 4.61
N LEU A 165 1.34 -1.42 4.65
CA LEU A 165 0.58 -1.96 5.78
C LEU A 165 0.69 -3.50 5.89
N ASP A 166 0.63 -4.22 4.76
CA ASP A 166 0.83 -5.67 4.72
C ASP A 166 2.21 -6.05 5.26
N VAL A 167 3.26 -5.41 4.78
CA VAL A 167 4.64 -5.65 5.24
C VAL A 167 4.80 -5.32 6.73
N LEU A 168 4.25 -4.20 7.21
CA LEU A 168 4.23 -3.89 8.65
C LEU A 168 3.50 -4.95 9.46
N SER A 169 2.39 -5.49 8.95
CA SER A 169 1.65 -6.57 9.63
C SER A 169 2.50 -7.83 9.77
N ASN A 170 3.31 -8.17 8.77
CA ASN A 170 4.20 -9.33 8.81
C ASN A 170 5.37 -9.13 9.79
N VAL A 171 5.84 -7.90 9.97
CA VAL A 171 6.94 -7.58 10.91
C VAL A 171 6.45 -7.48 12.36
N PHE A 172 5.33 -6.78 12.59
CA PHE A 172 4.84 -6.46 13.93
C PHE A 172 3.76 -7.40 14.43
N GLY A 173 3.17 -8.21 13.55
CA GLY A 173 2.08 -9.13 13.89
C GLY A 173 0.90 -8.42 14.54
N ASP A 174 0.34 -9.01 15.58
CA ASP A 174 -0.84 -8.50 16.28
C ASP A 174 -0.60 -7.16 17.02
N ASP A 175 0.66 -6.72 17.19
CA ASP A 175 1.01 -5.48 17.90
C ASP A 175 0.43 -4.23 17.22
N ILE A 176 0.08 -4.29 15.92
CA ILE A 176 -0.52 -3.15 15.21
C ILE A 176 -2.04 -3.05 15.42
N LEU A 177 -2.70 -4.14 15.82
CA LEU A 177 -4.16 -4.22 15.94
C LEU A 177 -4.76 -3.18 16.89
N PRO A 178 -4.17 -2.87 18.07
CA PRO A 178 -4.72 -1.85 18.97
C PRO A 178 -4.79 -0.45 18.35
N THR A 179 -3.92 -0.14 17.39
CA THR A 179 -3.92 1.13 16.66
C THR A 179 -4.82 1.05 15.43
N LEU A 180 -4.78 -0.06 14.69
CA LEU A 180 -5.46 -0.21 13.41
C LEU A 180 -6.96 -0.47 13.55
N MET A 181 -7.37 -1.35 14.47
CA MET A 181 -8.77 -1.78 14.59
C MET A 181 -9.75 -0.63 14.88
N PRO A 182 -9.43 0.36 15.75
CA PRO A 182 -10.31 1.53 15.94
C PRO A 182 -10.55 2.32 14.64
N LEU A 183 -9.53 2.45 13.78
CA LEU A 183 -9.65 3.16 12.50
C LEU A 183 -10.54 2.40 11.53
N ILE A 184 -10.33 1.07 11.42
CA ILE A 184 -11.17 0.20 10.61
C ILE A 184 -12.63 0.27 11.07
N GLN A 185 -12.88 0.13 12.37
CA GLN A 185 -14.23 0.19 12.93
C GLN A 185 -14.89 1.54 12.70
N GLN A 186 -14.15 2.64 12.86
CA GLN A 186 -14.66 3.98 12.61
C GLN A 186 -15.07 4.16 11.13
N ASN A 187 -14.23 3.71 10.20
CA ASN A 187 -14.50 3.83 8.77
C ASN A 187 -15.67 2.94 8.34
N LEU A 188 -15.73 1.69 8.82
CA LEU A 188 -16.85 0.76 8.53
C LEU A 188 -18.17 1.20 9.15
N ALA A 189 -18.16 1.98 10.23
CA ALA A 189 -19.38 2.50 10.87
C ALA A 189 -20.04 3.63 10.08
N ARG A 190 -19.40 4.15 9.03
CA ARG A 190 -19.97 5.18 8.17
C ARG A 190 -21.07 4.58 7.29
N THR A 191 -22.20 5.28 7.17
CA THR A 191 -23.39 4.76 6.48
C THR A 191 -23.84 5.61 5.30
N ASP A 192 -23.32 6.83 5.19
CA ASP A 192 -23.60 7.71 4.06
C ASP A 192 -22.85 7.24 2.80
N ASP A 193 -23.41 7.63 1.66
CA ASP A 193 -22.88 7.27 0.36
C ASP A 193 -21.64 8.09 -0.02
N GLU A 194 -21.39 9.22 0.63
CA GLU A 194 -20.24 10.09 0.32
C GLU A 194 -18.94 9.47 0.85
N SER A 195 -19.01 8.72 1.95
CA SER A 195 -17.85 8.09 2.59
C SER A 195 -17.62 6.63 2.23
N TRP A 196 -18.12 6.20 1.07
CA TRP A 196 -17.94 4.84 0.59
C TRP A 196 -16.46 4.47 0.40
N LYS A 197 -15.61 5.45 0.03
CA LYS A 197 -14.17 5.29 -0.18
C LYS A 197 -13.43 4.94 1.11
N GLU A 198 -13.82 5.53 2.23
CA GLU A 198 -13.26 5.18 3.54
C GLU A 198 -13.69 3.79 4.00
N ARG A 199 -14.95 3.40 3.73
CA ARG A 199 -15.43 2.04 4.01
C ARG A 199 -14.65 1.01 3.19
N GLU A 200 -14.47 1.30 1.91
CA GLU A 200 -13.68 0.50 0.99
C GLU A 200 -12.24 0.34 1.50
N ALA A 201 -11.55 1.44 1.86
CA ALA A 201 -10.19 1.40 2.38
C ALA A 201 -10.07 0.62 3.70
N ALA A 202 -11.13 0.59 4.52
CA ALA A 202 -11.18 -0.25 5.71
C ALA A 202 -11.28 -1.75 5.36
N VAL A 203 -12.04 -2.12 4.32
CA VAL A 203 -12.09 -3.51 3.82
C VAL A 203 -10.75 -3.91 3.21
N LEU A 204 -10.10 -3.03 2.46
CA LEU A 204 -8.72 -3.21 1.97
C LEU A 204 -7.74 -3.45 3.12
N SER A 205 -7.81 -2.61 4.17
CA SER A 205 -6.95 -2.75 5.36
C SER A 205 -7.11 -4.12 6.04
N ILE A 206 -8.34 -4.63 6.14
CA ILE A 206 -8.62 -5.96 6.70
C ILE A 206 -7.96 -7.06 5.85
N GLY A 207 -7.98 -6.94 4.52
CA GLY A 207 -7.36 -7.92 3.63
C GLY A 207 -5.83 -7.86 3.63
N ALA A 208 -5.26 -6.66 3.72
CA ALA A 208 -3.81 -6.43 3.76
C ALA A 208 -3.17 -7.12 4.98
N ILE A 209 -3.74 -6.95 6.17
CA ILE A 209 -3.17 -7.49 7.42
C ILE A 209 -3.45 -8.98 7.67
N ALA A 210 -4.15 -9.65 6.74
CA ALA A 210 -4.70 -10.99 6.96
C ALA A 210 -3.63 -12.03 7.33
N GLU A 211 -2.45 -11.94 6.74
CA GLU A 211 -1.37 -12.89 6.96
C GLU A 211 -0.57 -12.57 8.23
N GLY A 212 -0.13 -11.32 8.38
CA GLY A 212 0.70 -10.90 9.52
C GLY A 212 -0.04 -10.90 10.86
N CYS A 213 -1.33 -10.54 10.88
CA CYS A 213 -2.12 -10.43 12.10
C CYS A 213 -3.10 -11.60 12.33
N ILE A 214 -2.91 -12.74 11.66
CA ILE A 214 -3.90 -13.82 11.73
C ILE A 214 -4.11 -14.34 13.16
N THR A 215 -3.07 -14.34 14.00
CA THR A 215 -3.17 -14.87 15.37
C THR A 215 -4.19 -14.09 16.20
N GLY A 216 -4.18 -12.76 16.11
CA GLY A 216 -5.13 -11.89 16.79
C GLY A 216 -6.48 -11.81 16.10
N LEU A 217 -6.53 -11.98 14.77
CA LEU A 217 -7.77 -11.91 13.99
C LEU A 217 -8.57 -13.22 13.98
N TYR A 218 -7.91 -14.38 14.15
CA TYR A 218 -8.53 -15.70 14.06
C TYR A 218 -9.79 -15.86 14.93
N PRO A 219 -9.79 -15.44 16.22
CA PRO A 219 -10.99 -15.53 17.07
C PRO A 219 -12.18 -14.69 16.58
N HIS A 220 -11.92 -13.69 15.73
CA HIS A 220 -12.92 -12.74 15.22
C HIS A 220 -13.39 -13.06 13.81
N LEU A 221 -12.78 -14.04 13.11
CA LEU A 221 -13.12 -14.38 11.74
C LEU A 221 -14.62 -14.65 11.51
N PRO A 222 -15.36 -15.36 12.38
CA PRO A 222 -16.79 -15.55 12.17
C PRO A 222 -17.58 -14.23 12.08
N GLN A 223 -17.23 -13.26 12.94
CA GLN A 223 -17.85 -11.95 12.95
C GLN A 223 -17.43 -11.12 11.73
N MET A 224 -16.15 -11.18 11.35
CA MET A 224 -15.62 -10.51 10.17
C MET A 224 -16.30 -11.02 8.89
N VAL A 225 -16.41 -12.34 8.72
CA VAL A 225 -17.09 -12.95 7.57
C VAL A 225 -18.57 -12.56 7.55
N ALA A 226 -19.27 -12.62 8.69
CA ALA A 226 -20.67 -12.21 8.76
C ALA A 226 -20.88 -10.73 8.37
N PHE A 227 -19.88 -9.88 8.62
CA PHE A 227 -19.89 -8.48 8.22
C PHE A 227 -19.53 -8.27 6.74
N LEU A 228 -18.52 -8.99 6.23
CA LEU A 228 -18.03 -8.84 4.85
C LEU A 228 -19.00 -9.42 3.82
N ILE A 229 -19.69 -10.52 4.12
CA ILE A 229 -20.59 -11.16 3.14
C ILE A 229 -21.67 -10.20 2.59
N PRO A 230 -22.38 -9.40 3.42
CA PRO A 230 -23.30 -8.38 2.91
C PRO A 230 -22.68 -7.34 1.98
N LEU A 231 -21.37 -7.05 2.10
CA LEU A 231 -20.70 -6.06 1.24
C LEU A 231 -20.47 -6.59 -0.19
N LEU A 232 -20.63 -7.89 -0.43
CA LEU A 232 -20.62 -8.45 -1.78
C LEU A 232 -21.80 -7.97 -2.63
N ASP A 233 -22.87 -7.50 -1.99
CA ASP A 233 -24.06 -6.92 -2.63
C ASP A 233 -24.10 -5.38 -2.48
N ASP A 234 -22.98 -4.73 -2.11
CA ASP A 234 -22.92 -3.27 -2.00
C ASP A 234 -23.16 -2.61 -3.36
N LYS A 235 -23.82 -1.45 -3.34
CA LYS A 235 -24.14 -0.71 -4.56
C LYS A 235 -22.88 -0.22 -5.29
N PHE A 236 -21.76 -0.02 -4.59
CA PHE A 236 -20.50 0.42 -5.18
C PHE A 236 -19.67 -0.79 -5.66
N PRO A 237 -19.34 -0.88 -6.97
CA PRO A 237 -18.57 -2.00 -7.54
C PRO A 237 -17.25 -2.25 -6.85
N LEU A 238 -16.54 -1.17 -6.51
CA LEU A 238 -15.24 -1.24 -5.88
C LEU A 238 -15.30 -1.81 -4.45
N ILE A 239 -16.39 -1.57 -3.71
CA ILE A 239 -16.62 -2.24 -2.42
C ILE A 239 -16.83 -3.74 -2.62
N ARG A 240 -17.62 -4.14 -3.62
CA ARG A 240 -17.83 -5.57 -3.92
C ARG A 240 -16.51 -6.25 -4.29
N SER A 241 -15.74 -5.62 -5.18
CA SER A 241 -14.45 -6.11 -5.66
C SER A 241 -13.45 -6.30 -4.51
N ILE A 242 -13.24 -5.27 -3.69
CA ILE A 242 -12.31 -5.39 -2.56
C ILE A 242 -12.79 -6.39 -1.52
N THR A 243 -14.10 -6.52 -1.33
CA THR A 243 -14.68 -7.53 -0.42
C THR A 243 -14.37 -8.94 -0.89
N CYS A 244 -14.52 -9.22 -2.18
CA CYS A 244 -14.11 -10.49 -2.79
C CYS A 244 -12.64 -10.79 -2.54
N TRP A 245 -11.76 -9.81 -2.80
CA TRP A 245 -10.33 -9.94 -2.57
C TRP A 245 -10.02 -10.20 -1.09
N THR A 246 -10.57 -9.41 -0.17
CA THR A 246 -10.37 -9.54 1.27
C THR A 246 -10.86 -10.90 1.78
N LEU A 247 -12.05 -11.37 1.40
CA LEU A 247 -12.53 -12.71 1.78
C LEU A 247 -11.59 -13.82 1.27
N SER A 248 -11.02 -13.66 0.07
CA SER A 248 -10.07 -14.63 -0.48
C SER A 248 -8.81 -14.77 0.37
N ARG A 249 -8.33 -13.68 0.98
CA ARG A 249 -7.16 -13.69 1.89
C ARG A 249 -7.39 -14.56 3.13
N TYR A 250 -8.64 -14.69 3.58
CA TYR A 250 -9.00 -15.52 4.73
C TYR A 250 -9.48 -16.94 4.38
N SER A 251 -9.60 -17.27 3.09
CA SER A 251 -10.14 -18.56 2.63
C SER A 251 -9.48 -19.78 3.29
N LYS A 252 -8.15 -19.74 3.47
CA LYS A 252 -7.38 -20.83 4.10
C LYS A 252 -7.77 -21.10 5.56
N PHE A 253 -8.31 -20.09 6.25
CA PHE A 253 -8.69 -20.16 7.66
C PHE A 253 -10.18 -20.46 7.86
N ILE A 254 -11.00 -20.14 6.85
CA ILE A 254 -12.46 -20.36 6.87
C ILE A 254 -12.82 -21.82 6.54
N VAL A 255 -11.99 -22.49 5.73
CA VAL A 255 -12.26 -23.86 5.22
C VAL A 255 -11.71 -24.97 6.13
N GLN A 256 -11.15 -24.63 7.30
CA GLN A 256 -10.63 -25.58 8.29
C GLN A 256 -11.68 -25.90 9.36
#